data_AF-A0A7Y7TUF4-F1
#
_entry.id   AF-A0A7Y7TUF4-F1
#
_cell.length_a   1.000
_cell.length_b   1.000
_cell.length_c   1.000
_cell.angle_alpha   90.00
_cell.angle_beta   90.00
_cell.angle_gamma   90.00
#
_symmetry.space_group_name_H-M   'P 1'
#
loop_
_entity.id
_entity.type
_entity.pdbx_description
1 polymer ?
#
loop_
_entity_poly.entity_id
_entity_poly.type
_entity_poly.pdbx_seq_one_letter_code
_entity_poly.pdbx_strand_id
1 'polypeptide(L)'
;MAKKEFRTGLDAIFQSTGMDESSETKGRKTFVSDSNKEIRATFIVKEELLLKLKAIAYWERCQIKDIVDKAFLSVVSTYPSDKLIEIQKLFSENLK
;
A
#
# COMPACT_ATOMS: atom_id res chain seq x y z
N MET A 1 -17.03 -29.00 -39.60
CA MET A 1 -17.35 -27.58 -39.32
C MET A 1 -16.12 -26.93 -38.72
N ALA A 2 -15.54 -25.95 -39.40
CA ALA A 2 -14.33 -25.27 -38.96
C ALA A 2 -14.67 -24.31 -37.81
N LYS A 3 -14.13 -24.56 -36.62
CA LYS A 3 -14.06 -23.53 -35.57
C LYS A 3 -12.94 -22.56 -36.00
N LYS A 4 -13.34 -21.42 -36.57
CA LYS A 4 -12.40 -20.35 -36.92
C LYS A 4 -11.96 -19.70 -35.62
N GLU A 5 -10.73 -19.99 -35.22
CA GLU A 5 -10.09 -19.44 -34.02
C GLU A 5 -9.48 -18.07 -34.35
N PHE A 6 -10.06 -17.00 -33.78
CA PHE A 6 -9.67 -15.60 -34.02
C PHE A 6 -8.39 -15.15 -33.30
N ARG A 7 -7.48 -16.09 -33.00
CA ARG A 7 -6.29 -15.82 -32.18
C ARG A 7 -5.21 -15.04 -32.92
N THR A 8 -5.13 -15.18 -34.24
CA THR A 8 -4.05 -14.59 -35.04
C THR A 8 -4.12 -13.06 -35.16
N GLY A 9 -5.31 -12.46 -35.05
CA GLY A 9 -5.48 -11.01 -35.23
C GLY A 9 -5.25 -10.17 -33.98
N LEU A 10 -5.50 -10.73 -32.79
CA LEU A 10 -5.30 -10.03 -31.51
C LEU A 10 -3.85 -10.13 -31.04
N ASP A 11 -3.21 -11.30 -31.17
CA ASP A 11 -1.81 -11.48 -30.79
C ASP A 11 -0.87 -10.54 -31.56
N ALA A 12 -1.11 -10.30 -32.85
CA ALA A 12 -0.28 -9.39 -33.65
C ALA A 12 -0.32 -7.93 -33.18
N ILE A 13 -1.41 -7.49 -32.55
CA ILE A 13 -1.53 -6.15 -31.98
C ILE A 13 -0.70 -6.06 -30.70
N PHE A 14 -0.81 -7.06 -29.82
CA PHE A 14 -0.08 -7.10 -28.54
C PHE A 14 1.40 -7.43 -28.69
N GLN A 15 1.79 -8.15 -29.75
CA GLN A 15 3.16 -8.60 -30.01
C GLN A 15 4.01 -7.58 -30.81
N SER A 16 3.40 -6.47 -31.26
CA SER A 16 4.11 -5.36 -31.93
C SER A 16 5.00 -4.52 -31.00
N THR A 17 4.94 -4.79 -29.69
CA THR A 17 5.87 -4.25 -28.68
C THR A 17 6.46 -5.40 -27.86
N GLY A 18 7.45 -6.08 -28.45
CA GLY A 18 8.52 -6.82 -27.77
C GLY A 18 8.12 -7.80 -26.66
N MET A 19 8.02 -9.07 -27.00
CA MET A 19 8.16 -10.17 -26.04
C MET A 19 9.54 -10.80 -26.22
N ASP A 20 10.39 -10.66 -25.21
CA ASP A 20 11.23 -11.76 -24.77
C ASP A 20 10.62 -12.26 -23.45
N GLU A 21 9.98 -13.42 -23.50
CA GLU A 21 9.54 -14.16 -22.32
C GLU A 21 10.59 -15.22 -21.97
N SER A 22 10.99 -15.29 -20.70
CA SER A 22 11.12 -16.59 -20.05
C SER A 22 11.13 -16.49 -18.51
N SER A 23 10.44 -17.46 -17.92
CA SER A 23 10.53 -17.99 -16.55
C SER A 23 9.72 -17.33 -15.43
N GLU A 24 8.65 -18.03 -15.03
CA GLU A 24 8.08 -17.96 -13.69
C GLU A 24 9.12 -18.44 -12.65
N THR A 25 9.40 -17.60 -11.64
CA THR A 25 9.72 -18.06 -10.28
C THR A 25 9.24 -17.00 -9.31
N LYS A 26 8.46 -17.42 -8.30
CA LYS A 26 8.07 -16.62 -7.13
C LYS A 26 9.32 -16.03 -6.45
N GLY A 27 9.64 -14.79 -6.78
CA GLY A 27 10.62 -13.98 -6.07
C GLY A 27 9.92 -12.94 -5.22
N ARG A 28 9.84 -13.18 -3.91
CA ARG A 28 9.54 -12.16 -2.90
C ARG A 28 10.43 -10.96 -3.19
N LYS A 29 9.86 -9.85 -3.68
CA LYS A 29 10.61 -8.60 -3.88
C LYS A 29 11.21 -8.20 -2.53
N THR A 30 12.54 -8.28 -2.47
CA THR A 30 13.37 -7.69 -1.43
C THR A 30 13.01 -6.22 -1.32
N PHE A 31 12.72 -5.79 -0.08
CA PHE A 31 12.38 -4.41 0.22
C PHE A 31 13.65 -3.57 0.05
N VAL A 32 13.79 -2.94 -1.12
CA VAL A 32 14.81 -1.93 -1.35
C VAL A 32 14.45 -0.78 -0.41
N SER A 33 15.36 -0.49 0.52
CA SER A 33 15.22 0.59 1.49
C SER A 33 15.46 1.91 0.75
N ASP A 34 14.42 2.45 0.14
CA ASP A 34 14.41 3.80 -0.41
C ASP A 34 14.37 4.81 0.74
N SER A 35 15.03 5.95 0.54
CA SER A 35 15.39 6.95 1.55
C SER A 35 14.23 7.73 2.21
N ASN A 36 12.99 7.22 2.10
CA ASN A 36 11.78 7.69 2.78
C ASN A 36 11.36 6.60 3.77
N LYS A 37 11.71 6.75 5.06
CA LYS A 37 11.49 5.74 6.11
C LYS A 37 10.00 5.51 6.43
N GLU A 38 9.28 4.85 5.54
CA GLU A 38 7.97 4.28 5.82
C GLU A 38 8.15 2.94 6.55
N ILE A 39 7.51 2.79 7.70
CA ILE A 39 7.53 1.54 8.48
C ILE A 39 6.25 0.76 8.19
N ARG A 40 6.38 -0.51 7.81
CA ARG A 40 5.25 -1.41 7.63
C ARG A 40 4.78 -1.92 9.00
N ALA A 41 3.51 -1.70 9.30
CA ALA A 41 2.85 -2.20 10.50
C ALA A 41 1.56 -2.96 10.15
N THR A 42 1.23 -3.98 10.94
CA THR A 42 -0.02 -4.74 10.83
C THR A 42 -0.91 -4.34 12.00
N PHE A 43 -2.14 -3.90 11.71
CA PHE A 43 -3.10 -3.48 12.73
C PHE A 43 -4.30 -4.43 12.77
N ILE A 44 -4.81 -4.67 13.97
CA ILE A 44 -6.10 -5.34 14.16
C ILE A 44 -7.17 -4.25 14.24
N VAL A 45 -8.09 -4.25 13.29
CA VAL A 45 -9.18 -3.27 13.16
C VAL A 45 -10.53 -3.98 13.02
N LYS A 46 -11.60 -3.31 13.40
CA LYS A 46 -12.97 -3.81 13.19
C LYS A 46 -13.26 -3.91 11.69
N GLU A 47 -13.92 -4.99 11.28
CA GLU A 47 -14.22 -5.26 9.86
C GLU A 47 -15.08 -4.16 9.23
N GLU A 48 -16.16 -3.75 9.90
CA GLU A 48 -17.05 -2.69 9.42
C GLU A 48 -16.31 -1.37 9.17
N LEU A 49 -15.31 -1.07 10.00
CA LEU A 49 -14.49 0.13 9.86
C LEU A 49 -13.61 0.03 8.61
N LEU A 50 -12.98 -1.13 8.37
CA LEU A 50 -12.16 -1.35 7.19
C LEU A 50 -12.99 -1.24 5.89
N LEU A 51 -14.23 -1.74 5.88
CA LEU A 51 -15.14 -1.59 4.74
C LEU A 51 -15.47 -0.12 4.45
N LYS A 52 -15.75 0.67 5.48
CA LYS A 52 -15.99 2.11 5.34
C LYS A 52 -14.75 2.85 4.82
N LEU A 53 -13.56 2.52 5.35
CA LEU A 53 -12.31 3.10 4.85
C LEU A 53 -12.05 2.77 3.38
N LYS A 54 -12.34 1.53 2.96
CA LYS A 54 -12.25 1.14 1.54
C LYS A 54 -13.20 1.94 0.65
N ALA A 55 -14.44 2.14 1.09
CA ALA A 55 -15.41 2.93 0.35
C ALA A 55 -14.96 4.39 0.19
N ILE A 56 -14.43 5.00 1.26
CA ILE A 56 -13.88 6.36 1.22
C ILE A 56 -12.67 6.43 0.28
N ALA A 57 -11.72 5.49 0.40
CA ALA A 57 -10.55 5.42 -0.47
C ALA A 57 -10.92 5.33 -1.96
N TYR A 58 -11.93 4.51 -2.26
CA TYR A 58 -12.46 4.38 -3.61
C TYR A 58 -13.07 5.70 -4.12
N TRP A 59 -13.90 6.35 -3.30
CA TRP A 59 -14.56 7.60 -3.65
C TRP A 59 -13.56 8.74 -3.91
N GLU A 60 -12.59 8.89 -3.02
CA GLU A 60 -11.56 9.94 -3.05
C GLU A 60 -10.39 9.63 -4.00
N ARG A 61 -10.42 8.47 -4.69
CA ARG A 61 -9.33 7.96 -5.54
C ARG A 61 -7.95 8.01 -4.88
N CYS A 62 -7.86 7.67 -3.59
CA CYS A 62 -6.62 7.63 -2.83
C CYS A 62 -6.36 6.24 -2.23
N GLN A 63 -5.15 6.02 -1.72
CA GLN A 63 -4.83 4.76 -1.05
C GLN A 63 -5.31 4.79 0.40
N ILE A 64 -5.66 3.61 0.94
CA ILE A 64 -6.07 3.47 2.35
C ILE A 64 -4.97 4.00 3.29
N LYS A 65 -3.69 3.81 2.93
CA LYS A 65 -2.57 4.33 3.72
C LYS A 65 -2.63 5.85 3.87
N ASP A 66 -2.99 6.59 2.81
CA ASP A 66 -3.03 8.05 2.84
C ASP A 66 -4.13 8.56 3.78
N ILE A 67 -5.26 7.85 3.84
CA ILE A 67 -6.35 8.14 4.77
C ILE A 67 -5.92 7.86 6.21
N VAL A 68 -5.28 6.71 6.42
CA VAL A 68 -4.78 6.30 7.74
C VAL A 68 -3.69 7.25 8.24
N ASP A 69 -2.77 7.68 7.39
CA ASP A 69 -1.72 8.62 7.72
C ASP A 69 -2.32 9.97 8.14
N LYS A 70 -3.31 10.47 7.40
CA LYS A 70 -4.05 11.69 7.78
C LYS A 70 -4.75 11.53 9.14
N ALA A 71 -5.38 10.37 9.37
CA ALA A 71 -6.03 10.09 10.65
C ALA A 71 -5.02 10.05 11.80
N PHE A 72 -3.87 9.40 11.63
CA PHE A 72 -2.80 9.39 12.64
C PHE A 72 -2.23 10.78 12.88
N LEU A 73 -1.96 11.55 11.83
CA LEU A 73 -1.48 12.92 11.95
C LEU A 73 -2.47 13.81 12.70
N SER A 74 -3.78 13.61 12.47
CA SER A 74 -4.83 14.35 13.20
C SER A 74 -4.79 14.06 14.71
N VAL A 75 -4.54 12.81 15.10
CA VAL A 75 -4.40 12.44 16.53
C VAL A 75 -3.15 13.07 17.11
N VAL A 76 -2.01 12.98 16.42
CA VAL A 76 -0.75 13.59 16.88
C VAL A 76 -0.89 15.11 17.02
N SER A 77 -1.59 15.77 16.09
CA SER A 77 -1.80 17.22 16.11
C SER A 77 -2.65 17.72 17.28
N THR A 78 -3.39 16.82 17.95
CA THR A 78 -4.17 17.17 19.15
C THR A 78 -3.25 17.47 20.34
N TYR A 79 -2.00 17.00 20.32
CA TYR A 79 -1.05 17.20 21.39
C TYR A 79 -0.06 18.32 21.06
N PRO A 80 0.27 19.18 22.03
CA PRO A 80 1.29 20.21 21.84
C PRO A 80 2.69 19.59 21.73
N SER A 81 3.56 20.24 20.96
CA SER A 81 4.92 19.76 20.64
C SER A 81 5.75 19.47 21.89
N ASP A 82 5.66 20.33 22.91
CA ASP A 82 6.41 20.17 24.16
C ASP A 82 6.04 18.86 24.88
N LYS A 83 4.73 18.55 24.95
CA LYS A 83 4.24 17.31 25.57
C LYS A 83 4.60 16.09 24.74
N LEU A 84 4.62 16.18 23.41
CA LEU A 84 4.98 15.05 22.54
C LEU A 84 6.43 14.62 22.77
N ILE A 85 7.35 15.57 22.93
CA ILE A 85 8.76 15.28 23.22
C ILE A 85 8.90 14.57 24.57
N GLU A 86 8.19 15.06 25.59
CA GLU A 86 8.18 14.45 26.92
C GLU A 86 7.62 13.01 26.87
N ILE A 87 6.49 12.80 26.20
CA ILE A 87 5.87 11.48 26.02
C ILE A 87 6.83 10.53 25.28
N GLN A 88 7.48 10.98 24.22
CA GLN A 88 8.45 10.15 23.48
C GLN A 88 9.66 9.77 24.35
N LYS A 89 10.18 10.72 25.14
CA LYS A 89 11.28 10.46 26.07
C LYS A 89 10.88 9.41 27.10
N LEU A 90 9.74 9.60 27.76
CA LEU A 90 9.22 8.66 28.74
C LEU A 90 8.95 7.27 28.14
N PHE A 91 8.41 7.21 26.92
CA PHE A 91 8.21 5.94 26.22
C PHE A 91 9.53 5.22 25.97
N SER A 92 10.57 5.93 25.51
CA SER A 92 11.88 5.34 25.24
C SER A 92 12.61 4.85 26.48
N GLU A 93 12.44 5.54 27.63
CA GLU A 93 13.07 5.17 28.90
C GLU A 93 12.44 3.91 29.52
N ASN A 94 11.13 3.72 29.30
CA ASN A 94 10.35 2.60 29.83
C ASN A 94 10.30 1.38 28.90
N LEU A 95 10.84 1.46 27.68
CA LEU A 95 10.86 0.36 26.72
C LEU A 95 11.97 -0.68 26.99
N LYS A 96 12.46 -0.78 28.22
CA LYS A 96 13.45 -1.78 28.65
C LYS A 96 12.79 -3.13 28.95
#